data_AF-A0A383DUQ0-F1
#
_entry.id   AF-A0A383DUQ0-F1
#
_cell.length_a   1.000
_cell.length_b   1.000
_cell.length_c   1.000
_cell.angle_alpha   90.00
_cell.angle_beta   90.00
_cell.angle_gamma   90.00
#
_symmetry.space_group_name_H-M   'P 1'
#
loop_
_entity.id
_entity.type
_entity.pdbx_description
1 polymer ?
#
loop_
_entity_poly.entity_id
_entity_poly.type
_entity_poly.pdbx_seq_one_letter_code
_entity_poly.pdbx_strand_id
1 'polypeptide(L)'
;TDPWIFNSASGQKRWRSLKTEYEKAIIKIQPEMAKNQTISSGFYDQLINYAYTKESLSELYKRYKNSDDGDVQYVKSDAPLKDRDIIRKDGSRVYNKNYAERTQEDLATEIDGWIEYSMSSYSDSKKLLNTFTALIDHYNKNYEVILLLSPYHPLAYERILEKKQIIVEIENRILSIANARSIRVIGSYDPTKNKCSREEFYDGAHPKDICMYRIINELNGPD
;
A
#
# COMPACT_ATOMS: atom_id res chain seq x y z
N THR A 1 -2.27 -5.14 3.94
CA THR A 1 -1.01 -5.65 3.36
C THR A 1 -1.35 -6.24 2.03
N ASP A 2 -0.55 -6.00 0.99
CA ASP A 2 -0.84 -6.58 -0.32
C ASP A 2 -0.20 -7.96 -0.46
N PRO A 3 -0.81 -8.94 -1.16
CA PRO A 3 -0.24 -10.27 -1.27
C PRO A 3 1.04 -10.31 -2.13
N TRP A 4 1.16 -9.43 -3.13
CA TRP A 4 2.28 -9.44 -4.06
C TRP A 4 3.62 -9.03 -3.44
N ILE A 5 3.67 -8.57 -2.18
CA ILE A 5 4.92 -8.17 -1.51
C ILE A 5 5.92 -9.32 -1.35
N PHE A 6 5.45 -10.57 -1.46
CA PHE A 6 6.31 -11.76 -1.41
C PHE A 6 6.64 -12.34 -2.79
N ASN A 7 6.12 -11.72 -3.86
CA ASN A 7 6.30 -12.17 -5.22
C ASN A 7 7.52 -11.50 -5.88
N SER A 8 8.59 -12.26 -6.06
CA SER A 8 9.78 -11.79 -6.79
C SER A 8 9.55 -11.57 -8.28
N ALA A 9 8.49 -12.16 -8.85
CA ALA A 9 8.07 -11.99 -10.23
C ALA A 9 7.04 -10.86 -10.44
N SER A 10 6.70 -10.09 -9.39
CA SER A 10 5.69 -9.02 -9.45
C SER A 10 6.00 -7.89 -10.44
N GLY A 11 7.26 -7.73 -10.83
CA GLY A 11 7.70 -6.67 -11.75
C GLY A 11 7.66 -5.25 -11.19
N GLN A 12 7.30 -5.09 -9.91
CA GLN A 12 7.13 -3.78 -9.28
C GLN A 12 8.45 -3.02 -9.12
N LYS A 13 8.51 -1.82 -9.71
CA LYS A 13 9.69 -0.94 -9.73
C LYS A 13 9.48 0.40 -9.03
N ARG A 14 8.27 0.69 -8.54
CA ARG A 14 7.91 2.01 -7.97
C ARG A 14 8.80 2.41 -6.80
N TRP A 15 9.20 1.45 -5.96
CA TRP A 15 10.12 1.68 -4.84
C TRP A 15 11.47 2.31 -5.25
N ARG A 16 11.87 2.20 -6.53
CA ARG A 16 13.13 2.79 -7.02
C ARG A 16 13.13 4.31 -6.96
N SER A 17 11.97 4.98 -6.95
CA SER A 17 11.92 6.44 -6.71
C SER A 17 12.34 6.81 -5.29
N LEU A 18 12.27 5.86 -4.35
CA LEU A 18 12.69 5.98 -2.95
C LEU A 18 13.88 5.05 -2.65
N LYS A 19 14.74 4.80 -3.65
CA LYS A 19 15.81 3.79 -3.55
C LYS A 19 16.75 4.07 -2.38
N THR A 20 17.16 5.33 -2.19
CA THR A 20 18.10 5.71 -1.14
C THR A 20 17.50 5.50 0.26
N GLU A 21 16.24 5.88 0.45
CA GLU A 21 15.48 5.68 1.68
C GLU A 21 15.27 4.19 1.96
N TYR A 22 14.91 3.44 0.92
CA TYR A 22 14.77 1.99 0.99
C TYR A 22 16.09 1.32 1.41
N GLU A 23 17.22 1.65 0.78
CA GLU A 23 18.53 1.08 1.12
C GLU A 23 18.93 1.41 2.56
N LYS A 24 18.71 2.66 3.00
CA LYS A 24 18.93 3.07 4.40
C LYS A 24 18.06 2.27 5.37
N ALA A 25 16.78 2.07 5.04
CA ALA A 25 15.87 1.28 5.85
C ALA A 25 16.31 -0.19 5.93
N ILE A 26 16.70 -0.80 4.81
CA ILE A 26 17.23 -2.17 4.77
C ILE A 26 18.45 -2.33 5.67
N ILE A 27 19.42 -1.41 5.61
CA ILE A 27 20.61 -1.46 6.49
C ILE A 27 20.20 -1.41 7.97
N LYS A 28 19.17 -0.62 8.30
CA LYS A 28 18.68 -0.49 9.68
C LYS A 28 18.00 -1.77 10.20
N ILE A 29 17.28 -2.48 9.35
CA ILE A 29 16.52 -3.69 9.74
C ILE A 29 17.30 -5.00 9.51
N GLN A 30 18.27 -4.98 8.59
CA GLN A 30 19.11 -6.11 8.18
C GLN A 30 20.56 -5.65 7.93
N PRO A 31 21.31 -5.29 9.00
CA PRO A 31 22.67 -4.75 8.87
C PRO A 31 23.64 -5.66 8.11
N GLU A 32 23.42 -6.98 8.14
CA GLU A 32 24.21 -7.97 7.41
C GLU A 32 24.13 -7.82 5.87
N MET A 33 23.10 -7.14 5.37
CA MET A 33 22.94 -6.84 3.94
C MET A 33 23.78 -5.64 3.48
N ALA A 34 24.42 -4.91 4.39
CA ALA A 34 25.27 -3.77 4.10
C ALA A 34 26.64 -4.22 3.55
N LYS A 35 26.72 -4.71 2.31
CA LYS A 35 28.01 -4.85 1.60
C LYS A 35 28.24 -3.66 0.67
N ASN A 36 29.37 -2.96 0.89
CA ASN A 36 29.96 -1.89 0.05
C ASN A 36 28.96 -0.87 -0.52
N GLN A 37 28.33 -0.06 0.34
CA GLN A 37 27.72 1.19 -0.10
C GLN A 37 28.37 2.36 0.64
N THR A 38 28.83 3.34 -0.13
CA THR A 38 29.31 4.63 0.35
C THR A 38 28.12 5.36 0.97
N ILE A 39 27.97 5.27 2.29
CA ILE A 39 26.94 5.99 3.03
C ILE A 39 27.30 7.47 2.97
N SER A 40 26.58 8.22 2.14
CA SER A 40 26.54 9.69 2.27
C SER A 40 25.97 10.02 3.64
N SER A 41 26.86 10.53 4.50
CA SER A 41 26.63 10.87 5.90
C SER A 41 25.84 12.18 6.01
N GLY A 42 24.54 12.08 6.23
CA GLY A 42 23.71 13.25 6.54
C GLY A 42 22.57 12.88 7.47
N PHE A 43 22.88 12.50 8.71
CA PHE A 43 21.88 12.24 9.76
C PHE A 43 21.02 13.49 10.04
N TYR A 44 21.58 14.68 9.84
CA TYR A 44 20.89 15.97 10.03
C TYR A 44 19.97 16.36 8.86
N ASP A 45 20.05 15.69 7.70
CA ASP A 45 19.20 15.97 6.52
C ASP A 45 17.75 15.46 6.70
N GLN A 46 17.45 14.78 7.80
CA GLN A 46 16.11 14.24 8.09
C GLN A 46 15.38 14.98 9.23
N LEU A 47 16.09 15.77 10.04
CA LEU A 47 15.52 16.43 11.22
C LEU A 47 14.74 17.72 10.86
N ILE A 48 15.04 18.26 9.70
CA ILE A 48 14.14 19.10 8.89
C ILE A 48 13.96 18.27 7.64
N ASN A 49 12.74 18.16 7.07
CA ASN A 49 12.53 17.34 5.89
C ASN A 49 13.26 17.99 4.68
N TYR A 50 14.58 17.85 4.62
CA TYR A 50 15.45 18.53 3.67
C TYR A 50 15.21 17.99 2.28
N ALA A 51 14.90 16.70 2.14
CA ALA A 51 14.42 16.14 0.88
C ALA A 51 13.16 16.88 0.41
N TYR A 52 12.14 17.02 1.26
CA TYR A 52 10.91 17.72 0.91
C TYR A 52 11.12 19.22 0.73
N THR A 53 12.02 19.84 1.49
CA THR A 53 12.39 21.25 1.37
C THR A 53 13.15 21.49 0.06
N LYS A 54 14.10 20.63 -0.28
CA LYS A 54 14.87 20.66 -1.53
C LYS A 54 13.96 20.40 -2.73
N GLU A 55 13.06 19.42 -2.67
CA GLU A 55 12.07 19.19 -3.72
C GLU A 55 11.09 20.37 -3.82
N SER A 56 10.61 20.91 -2.70
CA SER A 56 9.75 22.10 -2.70
C SER A 56 10.45 23.32 -3.30
N LEU A 57 11.73 23.56 -2.98
CA LEU A 57 12.55 24.65 -3.53
C LEU A 57 12.89 24.42 -5.00
N SER A 58 13.17 23.17 -5.40
CA SER A 58 13.36 22.75 -6.78
C SER A 58 12.10 23.03 -7.60
N GLU A 59 10.92 22.69 -7.09
CA GLU A 59 9.65 22.98 -7.75
C GLU A 59 9.33 24.47 -7.78
N LEU A 60 9.59 25.21 -6.71
CA LEU A 60 9.51 26.67 -6.70
C LEU A 60 10.41 27.30 -7.77
N TYR A 61 11.64 26.78 -7.94
CA TYR A 61 12.58 27.26 -8.94
C TYR A 61 12.15 26.91 -10.37
N LYS A 62 11.63 25.69 -10.62
CA LYS A 62 11.07 25.28 -11.91
C LYS A 62 9.86 26.15 -12.30
N ARG A 63 9.00 26.50 -11.33
CA ARG A 63 7.89 27.45 -11.49
C ARG A 63 8.37 28.87 -11.81
N TYR A 64 9.38 29.35 -11.09
CA TYR A 64 9.97 30.67 -11.36
C TYR A 64 10.55 30.78 -12.77
N LYS A 65 11.06 29.68 -13.33
CA LYS A 65 11.62 29.62 -14.68
C LYS A 65 10.59 29.46 -15.81
N ASN A 66 9.28 29.46 -15.52
CA ASN A 66 8.20 29.21 -16.50
C ASN A 66 8.43 27.94 -17.34
N SER A 67 9.05 26.92 -16.75
CA SER A 67 9.00 25.57 -17.31
C SER A 67 7.60 25.06 -17.06
N ASP A 68 6.82 24.89 -18.12
CA ASP A 68 5.48 24.32 -18.12
C ASP A 68 5.45 23.03 -17.29
N ASP A 69 4.95 23.11 -16.04
CA ASP A 69 4.82 21.99 -15.10
C ASP A 69 3.55 21.20 -15.42
N GLY A 70 3.42 20.81 -16.68
CA GLY A 70 2.19 20.59 -17.44
C GLY A 70 1.09 19.66 -16.90
N ASP A 71 1.08 19.26 -15.63
CA ASP A 71 0.03 18.40 -15.06
C ASP A 71 -0.41 18.71 -13.62
N VAL A 72 0.21 19.65 -12.88
CA VAL A 72 -0.19 19.90 -11.47
C VAL A 72 -1.11 21.11 -11.34
N GLN A 73 -2.42 20.85 -11.19
CA GLN A 73 -3.43 21.88 -10.91
C GLN A 73 -3.80 21.91 -9.43
N TYR A 74 -3.68 23.08 -8.81
CA TYR A 74 -4.11 23.30 -7.44
C TYR A 74 -5.60 23.63 -7.39
N VAL A 75 -6.34 22.88 -6.60
CA VAL A 75 -7.77 23.11 -6.34
C VAL A 75 -7.98 23.68 -4.93
N LYS A 76 -9.02 24.51 -4.77
CA LYS A 76 -9.37 25.12 -3.48
C LYS A 76 -10.21 24.22 -2.57
N SER A 77 -10.70 23.10 -3.10
CA SER A 77 -11.63 22.19 -2.43
C SER A 77 -11.22 20.75 -2.70
N ASP A 78 -11.49 19.89 -1.73
CA ASP A 78 -11.31 18.44 -1.82
C ASP A 78 -12.54 17.73 -2.40
N ALA A 79 -13.54 18.47 -2.88
CA ALA A 79 -14.70 17.89 -3.54
C ALA A 79 -14.25 17.10 -4.79
N PRO A 80 -14.69 15.84 -4.96
CA PRO A 80 -14.31 15.01 -6.11
C PRO A 80 -14.56 15.71 -7.45
N LEU A 81 -13.53 15.78 -8.29
CA LEU A 81 -13.65 16.24 -9.67
C LEU A 81 -14.24 15.13 -10.55
N LYS A 82 -14.69 15.48 -11.76
CA LYS A 82 -15.30 14.51 -12.66
C LYS A 82 -14.32 13.42 -13.10
N ASP A 83 -13.13 13.82 -13.56
CA ASP A 83 -12.20 12.97 -14.33
C ASP A 83 -10.75 13.03 -13.84
N ARG A 84 -10.47 13.72 -12.72
CA ARG A 84 -9.12 13.85 -12.15
C ARG A 84 -9.13 13.62 -10.65
N ASP A 85 -8.16 12.84 -10.20
CA ASP A 85 -7.96 12.61 -8.76
C ASP A 85 -7.32 13.85 -8.12
N ILE A 86 -7.63 14.08 -6.85
CA ILE A 86 -6.95 15.09 -6.02
C ILE A 86 -6.02 14.36 -5.06
N ILE A 87 -4.76 14.78 -5.01
CA ILE A 87 -3.81 14.35 -3.97
C ILE A 87 -3.76 15.44 -2.91
N ARG A 88 -4.19 15.11 -1.70
CA ARG A 88 -4.14 16.02 -0.54
C ARG A 88 -2.71 16.23 -0.07
N LYS A 89 -2.51 17.25 0.76
CA LYS A 89 -1.19 17.58 1.34
C LYS A 89 -0.58 16.44 2.19
N ASP A 90 -1.42 15.59 2.77
CA ASP A 90 -1.02 14.41 3.52
C ASP A 90 -0.75 13.18 2.61
N GLY A 91 -0.90 13.33 1.29
CA GLY A 91 -0.72 12.28 0.30
C GLY A 91 -1.96 11.41 0.07
N SER A 92 -3.04 11.60 0.83
CA SER A 92 -4.29 10.87 0.61
C SER A 92 -4.94 11.27 -0.71
N ARG A 93 -5.62 10.32 -1.35
CA ARG A 93 -6.25 10.49 -2.66
C ARG A 93 -7.75 10.65 -2.51
N VAL A 94 -8.29 11.68 -3.15
CA VAL A 94 -9.71 11.78 -3.46
C VAL A 94 -9.90 11.30 -4.89
N TYR A 95 -10.57 10.17 -5.04
CA TYR A 95 -10.88 9.63 -6.36
C TYR A 95 -11.86 10.52 -7.11
N ASN A 96 -11.65 10.65 -8.41
CA ASN A 96 -12.59 11.30 -9.31
C ASN A 96 -13.94 10.57 -9.36
N LYS A 97 -15.00 11.29 -9.72
CA LYS A 97 -16.37 10.75 -9.78
C LYS A 97 -16.51 9.58 -10.74
N ASN A 98 -15.90 9.66 -11.94
CA ASN A 98 -15.99 8.56 -12.91
C ASN A 98 -15.48 7.24 -12.33
N TYR A 99 -14.49 7.28 -11.43
CA TYR A 99 -13.96 6.10 -10.74
C TYR A 99 -14.72 5.77 -9.45
N ALA A 100 -15.10 6.78 -8.65
CA ALA A 100 -15.77 6.58 -7.37
C ALA A 100 -17.23 6.09 -7.51
N GLU A 101 -17.89 6.45 -8.61
CA GLU A 101 -19.31 6.20 -8.89
C GLU A 101 -19.52 5.09 -9.93
N ARG A 102 -18.50 4.24 -10.18
CA ARG A 102 -18.59 3.10 -11.10
C ARG A 102 -19.71 2.14 -10.71
N THR A 103 -20.35 1.56 -11.71
CA THR A 103 -21.40 0.56 -11.49
C THR A 103 -20.78 -0.80 -11.17
N GLN A 104 -21.55 -1.66 -10.51
CA GLN A 104 -21.13 -3.05 -10.24
C GLN A 104 -20.87 -3.84 -11.52
N GLU A 105 -21.54 -3.51 -12.61
CA GLU A 105 -21.30 -4.10 -13.92
C GLU A 105 -19.93 -3.69 -14.47
N ASP A 106 -19.58 -2.40 -14.38
CA ASP A 106 -18.25 -1.92 -14.77
C ASP A 106 -17.15 -2.65 -13.99
N LEU A 107 -17.34 -2.82 -12.68
CA LEU A 107 -16.37 -3.51 -11.82
C LEU A 107 -16.21 -4.98 -12.21
N ALA A 108 -17.31 -5.68 -12.51
CA ALA A 108 -17.31 -7.09 -12.86
C ALA A 108 -16.42 -7.39 -14.08
N THR A 109 -16.34 -6.46 -15.05
CA THR A 109 -15.53 -6.63 -16.27
C THR A 109 -14.01 -6.56 -16.01
N GLU A 110 -13.58 -5.96 -14.90
CA GLU A 110 -12.17 -5.76 -14.57
C GLU A 110 -11.65 -6.67 -13.46
N ILE A 111 -12.51 -7.49 -12.85
CA ILE A 111 -12.15 -8.33 -11.69
C ILE A 111 -10.92 -9.21 -11.96
N ASP A 112 -10.86 -9.84 -13.14
CA ASP A 112 -9.71 -10.68 -13.49
C ASP A 112 -8.42 -9.82 -13.57
N GLY A 113 -8.50 -8.57 -14.05
CA GLY A 113 -7.36 -7.65 -14.04
C GLY A 113 -6.84 -7.36 -12.63
N TRP A 114 -7.74 -7.24 -11.65
CA TRP A 114 -7.39 -6.97 -10.25
C TRP A 114 -6.70 -8.14 -9.57
N ILE A 115 -7.13 -9.38 -9.82
CA ILE A 115 -6.50 -10.57 -9.20
C ILE A 115 -5.16 -10.92 -9.88
N GLU A 116 -4.97 -10.50 -11.13
CA GLU A 116 -3.73 -10.70 -11.88
C GLU A 116 -2.68 -9.60 -11.59
N TYR A 117 -3.10 -8.45 -11.05
CA TYR A 117 -2.22 -7.32 -10.79
C TYR A 117 -1.05 -7.71 -9.88
N SER A 118 0.16 -7.68 -10.45
CA SER A 118 1.40 -8.10 -9.77
C SER A 118 1.43 -9.56 -9.30
N MET A 119 0.47 -10.37 -9.77
CA MET A 119 0.23 -11.75 -9.36
C MET A 119 0.03 -12.69 -10.56
N SER A 120 0.21 -12.19 -11.79
CA SER A 120 0.08 -13.00 -13.00
C SER A 120 1.05 -14.16 -13.07
N SER A 121 2.32 -13.86 -12.79
CA SER A 121 3.32 -14.85 -12.42
C SER A 121 3.59 -14.73 -10.93
N TYR A 122 3.68 -15.86 -10.22
CA TYR A 122 4.08 -15.88 -8.81
C TYR A 122 5.37 -16.68 -8.63
N SER A 123 6.35 -16.04 -7.99
CA SER A 123 7.59 -16.71 -7.56
C SER A 123 7.91 -16.29 -6.13
N ASP A 124 7.71 -17.22 -5.20
CA ASP A 124 7.89 -17.00 -3.77
C ASP A 124 9.32 -16.54 -3.47
N SER A 125 9.44 -15.54 -2.60
CA SER A 125 10.74 -14.96 -2.26
C SER A 125 11.02 -15.02 -0.77
N LYS A 126 11.89 -15.96 -0.37
CA LYS A 126 12.44 -16.01 0.99
C LYS A 126 13.12 -14.69 1.38
N LYS A 127 13.75 -14.00 0.42
CA LYS A 127 14.36 -12.69 0.67
C LYS A 127 13.32 -11.65 1.06
N LEU A 128 12.23 -11.50 0.29
CA LEU A 128 11.17 -10.54 0.59
C LEU A 128 10.46 -10.89 1.91
N LEU A 129 10.26 -12.18 2.17
CA LEU A 129 9.72 -12.68 3.43
C LEU A 129 10.60 -12.30 4.63
N ASN A 130 11.92 -12.51 4.51
CA ASN A 130 12.89 -12.14 5.54
C ASN A 130 12.93 -10.63 5.76
N THR A 131 12.84 -9.83 4.68
CA THR A 131 12.79 -8.38 4.78
C THR A 131 11.51 -7.88 5.46
N PHE A 132 10.35 -8.46 5.12
CA PHE A 132 9.09 -8.13 5.77
C PHE A 132 9.09 -8.47 7.27
N THR A 133 9.60 -9.66 7.61
CA THR A 133 9.71 -10.09 9.01
C THR A 133 10.70 -9.23 9.79
N ALA A 134 11.86 -8.91 9.22
CA ALA A 134 12.84 -8.00 9.84
C ALA A 134 12.28 -6.58 10.04
N LEU A 135 11.47 -6.08 9.11
CA LEU A 135 10.80 -4.78 9.24
C LEU A 135 9.87 -4.77 10.45
N ILE A 136 9.02 -5.81 10.55
CA ILE A 136 8.10 -5.98 11.67
C ILE A 136 8.88 -6.09 12.98
N ASP A 137 9.88 -6.98 13.04
CA ASP A 137 10.71 -7.20 14.22
C ASP A 137 11.46 -5.94 14.67
N HIS A 138 11.85 -5.08 13.73
CA HIS A 138 12.49 -3.82 14.04
C HIS A 138 11.56 -2.87 14.79
N TYR A 139 10.33 -2.69 14.31
CA TYR A 139 9.37 -1.76 14.91
C TYR A 139 8.70 -2.32 16.16
N ASN A 140 8.43 -3.63 16.20
CA ASN A 140 7.77 -4.28 17.34
C ASN A 140 8.59 -4.23 18.64
N LYS A 141 9.87 -3.80 18.59
CA LYS A 141 10.70 -3.54 19.78
C LYS A 141 10.25 -2.32 20.57
N ASN A 142 9.74 -1.30 19.89
CA ASN A 142 9.50 0.02 20.48
C ASN A 142 8.07 0.54 20.24
N TYR A 143 7.31 -0.12 19.35
CA TYR A 143 5.98 0.31 18.96
C TYR A 143 5.04 -0.90 18.95
N GLU A 144 3.76 -0.65 19.25
CA GLU A 144 2.71 -1.60 18.95
C GLU A 144 2.56 -1.69 17.43
N VAL A 145 2.85 -2.86 16.87
CA VAL A 145 2.66 -3.12 15.45
C VAL A 145 1.32 -3.85 15.27
N ILE A 146 0.51 -3.34 14.35
CA ILE A 146 -0.74 -3.97 13.93
C ILE A 146 -0.68 -4.16 12.41
N LEU A 147 -1.01 -5.36 11.94
CA LEU A 147 -1.16 -5.62 10.51
C LEU A 147 -2.62 -5.49 10.12
N LEU A 148 -2.90 -4.60 9.16
CA LEU A 148 -4.22 -4.47 8.57
C LEU A 148 -4.27 -5.23 7.24
N LEU A 149 -5.28 -6.09 7.06
CA LEU A 149 -5.60 -6.75 5.80
C LEU A 149 -6.86 -6.12 5.20
N SER A 150 -6.71 -5.44 4.07
CA SER A 150 -7.83 -4.86 3.34
C SER A 150 -8.52 -5.95 2.52
N PRO A 151 -9.86 -6.09 2.58
CA PRO A 151 -10.57 -7.07 1.79
C PRO A 151 -10.47 -6.80 0.30
N TYR A 152 -10.61 -7.86 -0.48
CA TYR A 152 -10.96 -7.77 -1.89
C TYR A 152 -12.47 -7.61 -2.06
N HIS A 153 -12.88 -7.08 -3.20
CA HIS A 153 -14.28 -7.08 -3.60
C HIS A 153 -14.85 -8.51 -3.57
N PRO A 154 -16.11 -8.77 -3.15
CA PRO A 154 -16.66 -10.13 -3.07
C PRO A 154 -16.50 -10.96 -4.36
N LEU A 155 -16.81 -10.38 -5.53
CA LEU A 155 -16.56 -11.03 -6.82
C LEU A 155 -15.07 -11.31 -7.08
N ALA A 156 -14.15 -10.42 -6.68
CA ALA A 156 -12.72 -10.67 -6.82
C ALA A 156 -12.26 -11.79 -5.89
N TYR A 157 -12.77 -11.84 -4.66
CA TYR A 157 -12.46 -12.90 -3.73
C TYR A 157 -12.99 -14.26 -4.21
N GLU A 158 -14.19 -14.32 -4.78
CA GLU A 158 -14.72 -15.52 -5.46
C GLU A 158 -13.75 -15.99 -6.56
N ARG A 159 -13.26 -15.08 -7.41
CA ARG A 159 -12.26 -15.42 -8.45
C ARG A 159 -10.90 -15.81 -7.89
N ILE A 160 -10.48 -15.23 -6.76
CA ILE A 160 -9.25 -15.63 -6.06
C ILE A 160 -9.35 -17.09 -5.63
N LEU A 161 -10.49 -17.49 -5.06
CA LEU A 161 -10.73 -18.88 -4.67
C LEU A 161 -10.72 -19.82 -5.89
N GLU A 162 -11.19 -19.37 -7.05
CA GLU A 162 -11.18 -20.21 -8.26
C GLU A 162 -9.79 -20.30 -8.91
N LYS A 163 -9.06 -19.19 -9.02
CA LYS A 163 -7.92 -19.05 -9.94
C LYS A 163 -6.60 -18.71 -9.26
N LYS A 164 -6.62 -18.13 -8.06
CA LYS A 164 -5.43 -17.50 -7.41
C LYS A 164 -5.32 -17.85 -5.92
N GLN A 165 -5.46 -19.12 -5.59
CA GLN A 165 -5.35 -19.64 -4.21
C GLN A 165 -4.09 -19.21 -3.45
N ILE A 166 -3.00 -18.91 -4.16
CA ILE A 166 -1.78 -18.34 -3.55
C ILE A 166 -2.03 -17.07 -2.73
N ILE A 167 -3.03 -16.25 -3.07
CA ILE A 167 -3.39 -15.07 -2.28
C ILE A 167 -3.93 -15.47 -0.89
N VAL A 168 -4.71 -16.55 -0.82
CA VAL A 168 -5.22 -17.11 0.44
C VAL A 168 -4.08 -17.73 1.26
N GLU A 169 -3.16 -18.44 0.61
CA GLU A 169 -1.95 -18.96 1.27
C GLU A 169 -1.09 -17.83 1.85
N ILE A 170 -1.00 -16.69 1.16
CA ILE A 170 -0.28 -15.50 1.63
C ILE A 170 -0.97 -14.88 2.85
N GLU A 171 -2.31 -14.77 2.88
CA GLU A 171 -3.06 -14.36 4.08
C GLU A 171 -2.67 -15.25 5.28
N ASN A 172 -2.77 -16.58 5.10
CA ASN A 172 -2.43 -17.55 6.15
C ASN A 172 -0.99 -17.41 6.63
N ARG A 173 -0.05 -17.12 5.72
CA ARG A 173 1.35 -16.86 6.07
C ARG A 173 1.52 -15.58 6.87
N ILE A 174 0.82 -14.50 6.50
CA ILE A 174 0.84 -13.24 7.27
C ILE A 174 0.27 -13.48 8.68
N LEU A 175 -0.86 -14.17 8.80
CA LEU A 175 -1.45 -14.54 10.08
C LEU A 175 -0.48 -15.36 10.94
N SER A 176 0.21 -16.33 10.34
CA SER A 176 1.21 -17.15 11.04
C SER A 176 2.41 -16.34 11.53
N ILE A 177 2.92 -15.42 10.70
CA ILE A 177 4.03 -14.50 11.06
C ILE A 177 3.64 -13.60 12.23
N ALA A 178 2.42 -13.06 12.18
CA ALA A 178 1.88 -12.18 13.21
C ALA A 178 1.68 -12.92 14.52
N ASN A 179 1.05 -14.10 14.47
CA ASN A 179 0.82 -14.95 15.65
C ASN A 179 2.14 -15.32 16.35
N ALA A 180 3.18 -15.70 15.59
CA ALA A 180 4.50 -16.01 16.14
C ALA A 180 5.18 -14.82 16.86
N ARG A 181 4.71 -13.59 16.61
CA ARG A 181 5.24 -12.34 17.19
C ARG A 181 4.28 -11.67 18.16
N SER A 182 3.14 -12.32 18.48
CA SER A 182 2.04 -11.73 19.25
C SER A 182 1.56 -10.40 18.66
N ILE A 183 1.59 -10.28 17.33
CA ILE A 183 1.15 -9.09 16.61
C ILE A 183 -0.32 -9.26 16.24
N ARG A 184 -1.09 -8.22 16.53
CA ARG A 184 -2.49 -8.16 16.16
C ARG A 184 -2.64 -8.04 14.65
N VAL A 185 -3.56 -8.83 14.09
CA VAL A 185 -4.03 -8.65 12.72
C VAL A 185 -5.49 -8.23 12.78
N ILE A 186 -5.84 -7.18 12.03
CA ILE A 186 -7.23 -6.75 11.82
C ILE A 186 -7.58 -6.88 10.34
N GLY A 187 -8.85 -7.17 10.09
CA GLY A 187 -9.34 -7.40 8.74
C GLY A 187 -8.93 -8.75 8.14
N SER A 188 -9.20 -8.91 6.85
CA SER A 188 -9.02 -10.16 6.10
C SER A 188 -9.13 -9.89 4.60
N TYR A 189 -8.49 -10.68 3.72
CA TYR A 189 -8.74 -10.57 2.29
C TYR A 189 -10.15 -11.06 1.91
N ASP A 190 -10.69 -11.99 2.70
CA ASP A 190 -12.10 -12.40 2.62
C ASP A 190 -13.02 -11.27 3.10
N PRO A 191 -13.87 -10.69 2.21
CA PRO A 191 -14.77 -9.61 2.58
C PRO A 191 -15.89 -10.05 3.53
N THR A 192 -16.23 -11.34 3.59
CA THR A 192 -17.30 -11.85 4.47
C THR A 192 -16.91 -11.74 5.95
N LYS A 193 -15.61 -11.94 6.27
CA LYS A 193 -15.09 -11.77 7.63
C LYS A 193 -15.18 -10.33 8.11
N ASN A 194 -15.12 -9.37 7.19
CA ASN A 194 -15.21 -7.93 7.48
C ASN A 194 -16.63 -7.36 7.32
N LYS A 195 -17.60 -8.20 6.92
CA LYS A 195 -18.98 -7.81 6.60
C LYS A 195 -19.06 -6.67 5.57
N CYS A 196 -18.18 -6.68 4.56
CA CYS A 196 -18.20 -5.69 3.49
C CYS A 196 -19.04 -6.18 2.30
N SER A 197 -19.97 -5.35 1.84
CA SER A 197 -20.81 -5.63 0.67
C SER A 197 -20.13 -5.20 -0.63
N ARG A 198 -20.69 -5.60 -1.76
CA ARG A 198 -20.14 -5.31 -3.10
C ARG A 198 -20.12 -3.81 -3.41
N GLU A 199 -21.10 -3.07 -2.90
CA GLU A 199 -21.29 -1.63 -3.12
C GLU A 199 -20.25 -0.77 -2.39
N GLU A 200 -19.55 -1.37 -1.43
CA GLU A 200 -18.58 -0.71 -0.54
C GLU A 200 -17.15 -0.78 -1.07
N PHE A 201 -16.98 -0.88 -2.38
CA PHE A 201 -15.69 -0.94 -3.06
C PHE A 201 -15.64 0.03 -4.24
N TYR A 202 -14.45 0.57 -4.48
CA TYR A 202 -14.15 1.36 -5.67
C TYR A 202 -13.80 0.47 -6.87
N ASP A 203 -13.18 -0.68 -6.60
CA ASP A 203 -12.76 -1.64 -7.60
C ASP A 203 -12.58 -3.05 -7.00
N GLY A 204 -11.88 -3.95 -7.71
CA GLY A 204 -11.66 -5.33 -7.26
C GLY A 204 -10.85 -5.47 -5.96
N ALA A 205 -10.12 -4.45 -5.51
CA ALA A 205 -9.16 -4.55 -4.40
C ALA A 205 -9.24 -3.39 -3.37
N HIS A 206 -9.91 -2.28 -3.69
CA HIS A 206 -9.93 -1.09 -2.84
C HIS A 206 -11.33 -0.86 -2.23
N PRO A 207 -11.53 -1.16 -0.94
CA PRO A 207 -12.76 -0.83 -0.23
C PRO A 207 -12.93 0.68 -0.01
N LYS A 208 -14.19 1.10 0.11
CA LYS A 208 -14.59 2.44 0.55
C LYS A 208 -14.37 2.61 2.04
N ASP A 209 -14.41 3.87 2.47
CA ASP A 209 -14.26 4.28 3.86
C ASP A 209 -15.20 3.56 4.82
N ILE A 210 -16.45 3.30 4.43
CA ILE A 210 -17.43 2.57 5.25
C ILE A 210 -16.98 1.15 5.63
N CYS A 211 -16.39 0.40 4.68
CA CYS A 211 -15.83 -0.92 4.94
C CYS A 211 -14.55 -0.81 5.78
N MET A 212 -13.67 0.13 5.45
CA MET A 212 -12.43 0.37 6.20
C MET A 212 -12.67 0.82 7.64
N TYR A 213 -13.71 1.62 7.88
CA TYR A 213 -14.09 2.07 9.22
C TYR A 213 -14.51 0.89 10.11
N ARG A 214 -15.27 -0.07 9.57
CA ARG A 214 -15.60 -1.30 10.31
C ARG A 214 -14.36 -2.08 10.72
N ILE A 215 -13.41 -2.25 9.81
CA ILE A 215 -12.16 -2.99 10.08
C ILE A 215 -11.31 -2.25 11.13
N ILE A 216 -11.15 -0.94 10.99
CA ILE A 216 -10.36 -0.12 11.92
C ILE A 216 -11.00 -0.10 13.30
N ASN A 217 -12.34 -0.10 13.39
CA ASN A 217 -13.05 -0.15 14.67
C ASN A 217 -12.79 -1.43 15.46
N GLU A 218 -12.35 -2.52 14.83
CA GLU A 218 -11.90 -3.70 15.58
C GLU A 218 -10.85 -3.33 16.63
N LEU A 219 -10.00 -2.33 16.35
CA LEU A 219 -8.97 -1.85 17.27
C LEU A 219 -9.50 -1.49 18.66
N ASN A 220 -10.72 -0.95 18.72
CA ASN A 220 -11.32 -0.47 19.97
C ASN A 220 -11.82 -1.61 20.89
N GLY A 221 -11.76 -2.87 20.43
CA GLY A 221 -12.33 -4.02 21.13
C GLY A 221 -13.83 -4.19 20.86
N PRO A 222 -14.44 -5.30 21.30
CA PRO A 222 -15.89 -5.42 21.29
C PRO A 222 -16.50 -4.45 22.31
N ASP A 223 -17.51 -3.68 21.89
CA ASP A 223 -18.42 -2.94 22.78
C ASP A 223 -19.18 -3.90 23.73
#